data_AF-A0A7R9FNT9-F1
#
_entry.id   AF-A0A7R9FNT9-F1
#
_cell.length_a   1.000
_cell.length_b   1.000
_cell.length_c   1.000
_cell.angle_alpha   90.00
_cell.angle_beta   90.00
_cell.angle_gamma   90.00
#
_symmetry.space_group_name_H-M   'P 1'
#
loop_
_entity.id
_entity.type
_entity.pdbx_description
1 polymer ?
#
loop_
_entity_poly.entity_id
_entity_poly.type
_entity_poly.pdbx_seq_one_letter_code
_entity_poly.pdbx_strand_id
1 'polypeptide(L)'
;MLSSLGSILSILPLLASTFHAHPTTPADTIEISACDPSWAFHRPSNRCQPLLQQSVCEEGKWLVLNKSTKEPECRKRPCEESQLPLYSDPDICVPIYNPGKHCGLNQFLVADRFGFGHCECKNEPGYIYWPPDDNCYRVFHRGPCDPGNIFIFDSRNGTTVCKWNPCPDDQIYWLSLGECVSENDPTLCPPFMPLTYDRLPDHQFTLACLPLKQYFAIGSYTFRKCEPGSISEKQGKCGDEISFNLCPSGKEEDLFGGCRESSG
;
A
#
# COMPACT_ATOMS: atom_id res chain seq x y z
N MET A 1 -35.47 -79.35 11.37
CA MET A 1 -36.11 -78.95 12.63
C MET A 1 -35.40 -79.67 13.76
N LEU A 2 -35.16 -78.96 14.88
CA LEU A 2 -34.44 -79.34 16.12
C LEU A 2 -32.89 -79.34 15.96
N SER A 3 -32.07 -78.63 16.74
CA SER A 3 -32.26 -77.75 17.91
C SER A 3 -30.92 -77.05 18.28
N SER A 4 -30.99 -75.73 18.53
CA SER A 4 -30.20 -74.85 19.45
C SER A 4 -28.70 -75.16 19.73
N LEU A 5 -27.70 -74.38 19.28
CA LEU A 5 -27.18 -73.06 19.74
C LEU A 5 -26.53 -73.01 21.14
N GLY A 6 -25.26 -72.56 21.19
CA GLY A 6 -24.52 -72.12 22.38
C GLY A 6 -22.98 -72.24 22.24
N SER A 7 -22.32 -71.38 21.45
CA SER A 7 -21.53 -70.19 21.90
C SER A 7 -20.05 -70.47 22.22
N ILE A 8 -19.18 -70.31 21.22
CA ILE A 8 -17.73 -70.09 21.41
C ILE A 8 -17.49 -68.57 21.25
N LEU A 9 -17.18 -67.89 22.35
CA LEU A 9 -16.70 -66.51 22.35
C LEU A 9 -15.35 -66.45 21.63
N SER A 10 -15.35 -65.92 20.40
CA SER A 10 -14.13 -65.48 19.72
C SER A 10 -13.89 -64.03 20.11
N ILE A 11 -12.93 -63.79 20.99
CA ILE A 11 -12.47 -62.45 21.36
C ILE A 11 -11.62 -61.93 20.19
N LEU A 12 -12.23 -61.21 19.25
CA LEU A 12 -11.49 -60.30 18.38
C LEU A 12 -11.13 -59.04 19.18
N PRO A 13 -9.89 -58.55 19.15
CA PRO A 13 -9.58 -57.24 19.70
C PRO A 13 -10.25 -56.20 18.81
N LEU A 14 -11.14 -55.40 19.41
CA LEU A 14 -11.59 -54.14 18.83
C LEU A 14 -10.35 -53.29 18.52
N LEU A 15 -10.19 -52.92 17.25
CA LEU A 15 -9.33 -51.82 16.84
C LEU A 15 -9.90 -50.55 17.51
N ALA A 16 -9.37 -50.22 18.68
CA ALA A 16 -9.50 -48.89 19.23
C ALA A 16 -8.84 -47.95 18.22
N SER A 17 -9.66 -47.16 17.53
CA SER A 17 -9.19 -46.03 16.77
C SER A 17 -8.43 -45.13 17.75
N THR A 18 -7.11 -45.14 17.66
CA THR A 18 -6.29 -44.13 18.28
C THR A 18 -6.62 -42.82 17.59
N PHE A 19 -7.51 -42.04 18.21
CA PHE A 19 -7.56 -40.61 17.96
C PHE A 19 -6.14 -40.10 18.21
N HIS A 20 -5.41 -39.86 17.12
CA HIS A 20 -4.17 -39.12 17.19
C HIS A 20 -4.55 -37.76 17.77
N ALA A 21 -4.10 -37.51 19.00
CA ALA A 21 -4.12 -36.18 19.58
C ALA A 21 -3.50 -35.24 18.54
N HIS A 22 -4.26 -34.22 18.15
CA HIS A 22 -3.74 -33.13 17.35
C HIS A 22 -2.52 -32.58 18.11
N PRO A 23 -1.37 -32.39 17.45
CA PRO A 23 -0.22 -31.79 18.11
C PRO A 23 -0.65 -30.43 18.64
N THR A 24 -0.78 -30.31 19.96
CA THR A 24 -0.89 -29.02 20.62
C THR A 24 0.47 -28.36 20.44
N THR A 25 0.56 -27.50 19.43
CA THR A 25 1.67 -26.56 19.30
C THR A 25 1.80 -25.81 20.64
N PRO A 26 3.02 -25.66 21.17
CA PRO A 26 3.26 -24.80 22.32
C PRO A 26 2.71 -23.39 22.04
N ALA A 27 2.16 -22.74 23.05
CA ALA A 27 1.65 -21.36 23.00
C ALA A 27 2.74 -20.29 22.75
N ASP A 28 3.90 -20.66 22.20
CA ASP A 28 5.10 -19.85 22.05
C ASP A 28 5.49 -19.54 20.59
N THR A 29 4.61 -19.82 19.63
CA THR A 29 4.72 -19.28 18.27
C THR A 29 3.44 -18.55 17.91
N ILE A 30 3.20 -17.43 18.59
CA ILE A 30 2.41 -16.34 18.00
C ILE A 30 3.26 -15.85 16.82
N GLU A 31 2.83 -16.19 15.61
CA GLU A 31 3.39 -15.62 14.40
C GLU A 31 3.51 -14.10 14.57
N ILE A 32 4.71 -13.57 14.36
CA ILE A 32 5.05 -12.14 14.40
C ILE A 32 4.30 -11.35 13.28
N SER A 33 3.33 -11.97 12.57
CA SER A 33 2.63 -11.45 11.39
C SER A 33 1.12 -11.19 11.53
N ALA A 34 0.56 -11.20 12.75
CA ALA A 34 -0.89 -11.02 12.95
C ALA A 34 -1.41 -9.57 12.88
N CYS A 35 -0.53 -8.57 13.07
CA CYS A 35 -0.97 -7.17 13.04
C CYS A 35 -1.07 -6.64 11.60
N ASP A 36 -1.99 -5.70 11.39
CA ASP A 36 -2.00 -4.85 10.20
C ASP A 36 -0.62 -4.15 10.07
N PRO A 37 -0.04 -4.00 8.87
CA PRO A 37 1.26 -3.35 8.72
C PRO A 37 1.40 -1.91 9.25
N SER A 38 0.31 -1.17 9.50
CA SER A 38 0.32 0.07 10.31
C SER A 38 0.68 -0.14 11.77
N TRP A 39 0.67 -1.38 12.24
CA TRP A 39 0.60 -1.73 13.64
C TRP A 39 1.74 -2.68 13.99
N ALA A 40 2.17 -2.61 15.24
CA ALA A 40 3.14 -3.53 15.80
C ALA A 40 2.56 -4.20 17.04
N PHE A 41 2.88 -5.49 17.21
CA PHE A 41 2.47 -6.23 18.40
C PHE A 41 3.30 -5.79 19.61
N HIS A 42 2.69 -5.06 20.53
CA HIS A 42 3.36 -4.59 21.75
C HIS A 42 3.14 -5.59 22.89
N ARG A 43 4.16 -6.42 23.15
CA ARG A 43 4.12 -7.53 24.13
C ARG A 43 3.63 -7.10 25.52
N PRO A 44 4.11 -6.00 26.15
CA PRO A 44 3.65 -5.60 27.48
C PRO A 44 2.13 -5.35 27.56
N SER A 45 1.52 -4.83 26.48
CA SER A 45 0.07 -4.64 26.42
C SER A 45 -0.69 -5.84 25.86
N ASN A 46 0.02 -6.85 25.33
CA ASN A 46 -0.53 -8.02 24.64
C ASN A 46 -1.55 -7.66 23.53
N ARG A 47 -1.28 -6.59 22.77
CA ARG A 47 -2.16 -6.05 21.73
C ARG A 47 -1.36 -5.47 20.57
N CYS A 48 -1.96 -5.43 19.38
CA CYS A 48 -1.45 -4.61 18.28
C CYS A 48 -1.65 -3.13 18.62
N GLN A 49 -0.64 -2.32 18.34
CA GLN A 49 -0.61 -0.88 18.60
C GLN A 49 -0.25 -0.13 17.32
N PRO A 50 -0.91 1.00 17.01
CA PRO A 50 -0.62 1.75 15.81
C PRO A 50 0.78 2.37 15.89
N LEU A 51 1.56 2.18 14.83
CA LEU A 51 2.84 2.84 14.62
C LEU A 51 2.64 4.31 14.27
N LEU A 52 3.68 5.11 14.45
CA LEU A 52 3.74 6.55 14.14
C LEU A 52 2.73 7.41 14.92
N GLN A 53 2.15 6.85 15.97
CA GLN A 53 1.24 7.51 16.90
C GLN A 53 1.79 7.43 18.31
N GLN A 54 1.28 8.26 19.21
CA GLN A 54 1.63 8.17 20.63
C GLN A 54 1.26 6.78 21.19
N SER A 55 0.05 6.29 20.94
CA SER A 55 -0.39 4.93 21.34
C SER A 55 -0.09 4.63 22.82
N VAL A 56 0.73 3.62 23.12
CA VAL A 56 1.16 3.19 24.46
C VAL A 56 2.33 4.01 25.01
N CYS A 57 2.86 4.95 24.25
CA CYS A 57 4.00 5.77 24.63
C CYS A 57 3.59 6.99 25.47
N GLU A 58 4.53 7.46 26.26
CA GLU A 58 4.42 8.73 27.00
C GLU A 58 4.25 9.92 26.03
N GLU A 59 3.72 11.03 26.56
CA GLU A 59 3.56 12.28 25.81
C GLU A 59 4.87 12.72 25.13
N GLY A 60 4.77 13.13 23.86
CA GLY A 60 5.93 13.54 23.05
C GLY A 60 6.78 12.38 22.50
N LYS A 61 6.42 11.13 22.81
CA LYS A 61 6.97 9.94 22.17
C LYS A 61 5.93 9.29 21.24
N TRP A 62 6.43 8.54 20.26
CA TRP A 62 5.62 7.74 19.35
C TRP A 62 6.13 6.31 19.28
N LEU A 63 5.25 5.39 18.92
CA LEU A 63 5.59 3.99 18.71
C LEU A 63 6.16 3.80 17.30
N VAL A 64 7.41 3.37 17.19
CA VAL A 64 8.08 3.04 15.92
C VAL A 64 8.67 1.64 16.01
N LEU A 65 9.03 1.05 14.88
CA LEU A 65 9.91 -0.11 14.91
C LEU A 65 11.36 0.33 15.11
N ASN A 66 12.12 -0.49 15.82
CA ASN A 66 13.57 -0.40 15.82
C ASN A 66 14.11 -0.92 14.48
N LYS A 67 15.02 -0.19 13.84
CA LYS A 67 15.59 -0.58 12.53
C LYS A 67 16.33 -1.92 12.57
N SER A 68 16.99 -2.24 13.70
CA SER A 68 17.83 -3.43 13.85
C SER A 68 17.05 -4.63 14.34
N THR A 69 16.27 -4.47 15.41
CA THR A 69 15.54 -5.59 16.03
C THR A 69 14.17 -5.84 15.39
N LYS A 70 13.65 -4.85 14.66
CA LYS A 70 12.26 -4.82 14.13
C LYS A 70 11.19 -4.94 15.23
N GLU A 71 11.58 -4.75 16.49
CA GLU A 71 10.64 -4.72 17.62
C GLU A 71 10.09 -3.30 17.83
N PRO A 72 8.85 -3.15 18.32
CA PRO A 72 8.30 -1.84 18.62
C PRO A 72 9.00 -1.17 19.81
N GLU A 73 9.33 0.11 19.66
CA GLU A 73 9.95 0.94 20.69
C GLU A 73 9.30 2.32 20.74
N CYS A 74 9.22 2.92 21.93
CA CYS A 74 8.80 4.29 22.10
C CYS A 74 9.99 5.24 21.90
N ARG A 75 9.95 6.03 20.83
CA ARG A 75 11.01 7.00 20.51
C ARG A 75 10.51 8.43 20.69
N LYS A 76 11.38 9.35 21.09
CA LYS A 76 11.06 10.79 21.06
C LYS A 76 10.84 11.23 19.61
N ARG A 77 9.80 12.02 19.35
CA ARG A 77 9.59 12.61 18.02
C ARG A 77 10.70 13.63 17.74
N PRO A 78 11.46 13.49 16.64
CA PRO A 78 12.52 14.45 16.30
C PRO A 78 11.95 15.74 15.71
N CYS A 79 10.79 15.66 15.07
CA CYS A 79 10.11 16.78 14.42
C CYS A 79 8.75 17.06 15.08
N GLU A 80 8.15 18.20 14.74
CA GLU A 80 6.79 18.57 15.15
C GLU A 80 5.73 17.58 14.60
N GLU A 81 4.50 17.66 15.11
CA GLU A 81 3.47 16.66 14.83
C GLU A 81 3.16 16.46 13.33
N SER A 82 3.25 17.54 12.54
CA SER A 82 2.98 17.56 11.10
C SER A 82 4.24 17.49 10.23
N GLN A 83 5.35 17.03 10.79
CA GLN A 83 6.63 16.92 10.10
C GLN A 83 7.27 15.53 10.28
N LEU A 84 8.08 15.13 9.31
CA LEU A 84 8.88 13.92 9.39
C LEU A 84 10.37 14.23 9.18
N PRO A 85 11.27 13.55 9.91
CA PRO A 85 12.69 13.59 9.61
C PRO A 85 12.95 12.84 8.30
N LEU A 86 13.76 13.37 7.39
CA LEU A 86 14.09 12.63 6.16
C LEU A 86 14.92 11.39 6.46
N TYR A 87 14.67 10.32 5.72
CA TYR A 87 15.48 9.09 5.81
C TYR A 87 16.95 9.36 5.42
N SER A 88 17.17 10.21 4.41
CA SER A 88 18.50 10.58 3.91
C SER A 88 19.26 11.51 4.86
N ASP A 89 18.53 12.36 5.59
CA ASP A 89 19.09 13.33 6.54
C ASP A 89 18.11 13.54 7.72
N PRO A 90 18.28 12.79 8.82
CA PRO A 90 17.38 12.81 9.97
C PRO A 90 17.26 14.16 10.68
N ASP A 91 18.19 15.09 10.45
CA ASP A 91 18.16 16.43 11.05
C ASP A 91 17.23 17.40 10.28
N ILE A 92 16.77 17.01 9.09
CA ILE A 92 15.84 17.78 8.26
C ILE A 92 14.40 17.35 8.52
N CYS A 93 13.60 18.24 9.10
CA CYS A 93 12.17 18.06 9.28
C CYS A 93 11.37 18.64 8.09
N VAL A 94 10.59 17.79 7.43
CA VAL A 94 9.81 18.15 6.23
C VAL A 94 8.32 18.08 6.53
N PRO A 95 7.52 19.10 6.15
CA PRO A 95 6.07 19.06 6.28
C PRO A 95 5.45 17.94 5.45
N ILE A 96 4.52 17.19 6.04
CA ILE A 96 3.90 16.02 5.39
C ILE A 96 3.05 16.44 4.17
N TYR A 97 2.22 17.47 4.30
CA TYR A 97 1.29 17.90 3.23
C TYR A 97 1.90 18.73 2.13
N ASN A 98 2.99 19.42 2.45
CA ASN A 98 3.61 20.33 1.52
C ASN A 98 5.12 20.21 1.69
N PRO A 99 5.71 19.11 1.20
CA PRO A 99 7.15 18.89 1.30
C PRO A 99 7.94 19.92 0.48
N GLY A 100 7.27 20.77 -0.32
CA GLY A 100 7.89 21.81 -1.09
C GLY A 100 8.95 21.23 -2.03
N LYS A 101 10.18 21.73 -1.93
CA LYS A 101 11.31 21.29 -2.76
C LYS A 101 11.98 19.99 -2.29
N HIS A 102 11.50 19.37 -1.21
CA HIS A 102 12.13 18.17 -0.65
C HIS A 102 11.73 16.89 -1.41
N CYS A 103 10.60 16.91 -2.10
CA CYS A 103 10.20 15.85 -3.01
C CYS A 103 10.13 16.37 -4.45
N GLY A 104 10.31 15.47 -5.41
CA GLY A 104 10.25 15.77 -6.84
C GLY A 104 8.84 16.12 -7.32
N LEU A 105 8.74 16.40 -8.61
CA LEU A 105 7.47 16.67 -9.26
C LEU A 105 6.54 15.45 -9.14
N ASN A 106 5.29 15.73 -8.74
CA ASN A 106 4.26 14.72 -8.51
C ASN A 106 4.66 13.64 -7.50
N GLN A 107 5.31 14.07 -6.43
CA GLN A 107 5.63 13.23 -5.29
C GLN A 107 5.06 13.81 -4.00
N PHE A 108 4.97 12.97 -2.97
CA PHE A 108 4.69 13.39 -1.60
C PHE A 108 5.52 12.63 -0.59
N LEU A 109 5.55 13.17 0.63
CA LEU A 109 6.31 12.59 1.72
C LEU A 109 5.47 11.55 2.47
N VAL A 110 5.94 10.30 2.45
CA VAL A 110 5.36 9.18 3.19
C VAL A 110 6.30 8.76 4.32
N ALA A 111 5.74 8.24 5.41
CA ALA A 111 6.53 7.75 6.53
C ALA A 111 6.89 6.26 6.36
N ASP A 112 8.01 5.83 6.91
CA ASP A 112 8.36 4.42 7.09
C ASP A 112 7.99 3.92 8.50
N ARG A 113 8.10 2.61 8.74
CA ARG A 113 7.81 2.00 10.06
C ARG A 113 8.74 2.44 11.16
N PHE A 114 9.87 3.01 10.79
CA PHE A 114 10.91 3.46 11.68
C PHE A 114 10.78 4.94 12.00
N GLY A 115 9.74 5.63 11.51
CA GLY A 115 9.48 7.04 11.77
C GLY A 115 10.32 8.02 10.95
N PHE A 116 10.69 7.67 9.72
CA PHE A 116 11.38 8.55 8.76
C PHE A 116 10.54 8.79 7.51
N GLY A 117 10.65 9.99 6.94
CA GLY A 117 10.02 10.38 5.69
C GLY A 117 10.86 9.99 4.47
N HIS A 118 10.20 9.53 3.42
CA HIS A 118 10.75 9.39 2.08
C HIS A 118 9.71 9.84 1.04
N CYS A 119 10.17 10.20 -0.15
CA CYS A 119 9.28 10.64 -1.22
C CYS A 119 8.75 9.42 -1.98
N GLU A 120 7.47 9.45 -2.32
CA GLU A 120 6.80 8.48 -3.18
C GLU A 120 5.97 9.21 -4.22
N CYS A 121 5.69 8.57 -5.35
CA CYS A 121 4.79 9.08 -6.36
C CYS A 121 3.41 9.40 -5.81
N LYS A 122 2.71 10.29 -6.52
CA LYS A 122 1.34 10.58 -6.16
C LYS A 122 0.47 9.31 -6.12
N ASN A 123 -0.33 9.18 -5.08
CA ASN A 123 -1.37 8.17 -4.87
C ASN A 123 -2.61 8.42 -5.74
N GLU A 124 -2.66 9.55 -6.45
CA GLU A 124 -3.57 9.71 -7.56
C GLU A 124 -3.31 8.60 -8.60
N PRO A 125 -4.35 8.05 -9.24
CA PRO A 125 -4.17 6.97 -10.20
C PRO A 125 -3.22 7.34 -11.35
N GLY A 126 -2.36 6.39 -11.69
CA GLY A 126 -1.56 6.43 -12.91
C GLY A 126 -0.23 7.20 -12.82
N TYR A 127 0.18 7.71 -11.65
CA TYR A 127 1.52 8.28 -11.50
C TYR A 127 2.56 7.19 -11.28
N ILE A 128 3.65 7.26 -12.05
CA ILE A 128 4.72 6.25 -12.03
C ILE A 128 6.08 6.95 -12.11
N TYR A 129 7.06 6.37 -11.42
CA TYR A 129 8.39 6.92 -11.30
C TYR A 129 9.19 6.86 -12.61
N TRP A 130 9.87 7.96 -12.90
CA TRP A 130 10.81 8.09 -14.00
C TRP A 130 12.23 8.32 -13.43
N PRO A 131 13.06 7.27 -13.40
CA PRO A 131 14.39 7.34 -12.81
C PRO A 131 15.34 8.43 -13.36
N PRO A 132 15.31 8.78 -14.67
CA PRO A 132 16.25 9.75 -15.23
C PRO A 132 16.23 11.16 -14.63
N ASP A 133 15.10 11.61 -14.10
CA ASP A 133 14.98 12.95 -13.49
C ASP A 133 14.38 12.95 -12.08
N ASP A 134 14.21 11.76 -11.49
CA ASP A 134 13.69 11.55 -10.14
C ASP A 134 12.29 12.18 -9.92
N ASN A 135 11.42 12.14 -10.95
CA ASN A 135 10.04 12.62 -10.87
C ASN A 135 9.03 11.51 -11.18
N CYS A 136 7.75 11.79 -10.91
CA CYS A 136 6.66 10.91 -11.29
C CYS A 136 5.79 11.55 -12.37
N TYR A 137 5.32 10.72 -13.30
CA TYR A 137 4.52 11.16 -14.43
C TYR A 137 3.29 10.27 -14.59
N ARG A 138 2.20 10.91 -15.02
CA ARG A 138 0.93 10.25 -15.25
C ARG A 138 1.00 9.43 -16.54
N VAL A 139 0.58 8.16 -16.51
CA VAL A 139 0.54 7.30 -17.70
C VAL A 139 -0.42 7.81 -18.75
N PHE A 140 -0.15 7.47 -20.01
CA PHE A 140 -0.91 7.89 -21.19
C PHE A 140 -0.89 9.41 -21.46
N HIS A 141 -0.16 10.19 -20.66
CA HIS A 141 0.18 11.58 -20.93
C HIS A 141 1.59 11.68 -21.49
N ARG A 142 1.94 12.84 -22.05
CA ARG A 142 3.30 13.07 -22.58
C ARG A 142 4.39 12.81 -21.54
N GLY A 143 4.21 13.30 -20.31
CA GLY A 143 5.20 13.17 -19.25
C GLY A 143 6.60 13.67 -19.68
N PRO A 144 7.67 12.88 -19.51
CA PRO A 144 9.03 13.25 -19.91
C PRO A 144 9.30 12.99 -21.40
N CYS A 145 8.33 12.46 -22.15
CA CYS A 145 8.51 12.06 -23.54
C CYS A 145 8.49 13.23 -24.52
N ASP A 146 9.09 13.01 -25.69
CA ASP A 146 9.02 13.94 -26.83
C ASP A 146 7.58 14.16 -27.31
N PRO A 147 7.28 15.28 -27.98
CA PRO A 147 5.97 15.51 -28.58
C PRO A 147 5.52 14.34 -29.48
N GLY A 148 4.25 13.96 -29.38
CA GLY A 148 3.68 12.80 -30.07
C GLY A 148 3.93 11.45 -29.38
N ASN A 149 4.66 11.42 -28.27
CA ASN A 149 4.82 10.22 -27.44
C ASN A 149 4.10 10.38 -26.09
N ILE A 150 3.71 9.24 -25.53
CA ILE A 150 3.11 9.09 -24.21
C ILE A 150 3.97 8.22 -23.31
N PHE A 151 3.92 8.54 -22.03
CA PHE A 151 4.57 7.82 -20.95
C PHE A 151 3.74 6.61 -20.53
N ILE A 152 4.34 5.43 -20.49
CA ILE A 152 3.65 4.21 -20.07
C ILE A 152 4.56 3.33 -19.20
N PHE A 153 3.94 2.42 -18.45
CA PHE A 153 4.64 1.34 -17.77
C PHE A 153 4.57 0.06 -18.59
N ASP A 154 5.72 -0.47 -18.97
CA ASP A 154 5.85 -1.78 -19.60
C ASP A 154 5.98 -2.84 -18.51
N SER A 155 4.85 -3.39 -18.08
CA SER A 155 4.79 -4.38 -16.99
C SER A 155 5.59 -5.66 -17.30
N ARG A 156 5.82 -5.99 -18.57
CA ARG A 156 6.62 -7.14 -18.97
C ARG A 156 8.10 -6.99 -18.63
N ASN A 157 8.61 -5.78 -18.78
CA ASN A 157 10.00 -5.43 -18.47
C ASN A 157 10.14 -4.79 -17.09
N GLY A 158 9.03 -4.42 -16.45
CA GLY A 158 9.01 -3.67 -15.20
C GLY A 158 9.63 -2.28 -15.36
N THR A 159 9.53 -1.66 -16.53
CA THR A 159 10.18 -0.36 -16.82
C THR A 159 9.20 0.65 -17.37
N THR A 160 9.44 1.92 -17.11
CA THR A 160 8.74 3.02 -17.76
C THR A 160 9.38 3.32 -19.11
N VAL A 161 8.55 3.57 -20.13
CA VAL A 161 8.99 3.81 -21.51
C VAL A 161 8.11 4.86 -22.19
N CYS A 162 8.68 5.54 -23.18
CA CYS A 162 7.93 6.40 -24.10
C CYS A 162 7.45 5.60 -25.30
N LYS A 163 6.18 5.73 -25.65
CA LYS A 163 5.60 5.13 -26.87
C LYS A 163 4.87 6.18 -27.69
N TRP A 164 4.89 6.00 -29.00
CA TRP A 164 4.13 6.85 -29.90
C TRP A 164 2.63 6.81 -29.59
N ASN A 165 2.02 7.98 -29.53
CA ASN A 165 0.58 8.14 -29.38
C ASN A 165 -0.07 8.17 -30.77
N PRO A 166 -0.93 7.20 -31.11
CA PRO A 166 -1.66 7.21 -32.38
C PRO A 166 -2.76 8.27 -32.45
N CYS A 167 -3.07 8.90 -31.33
CA CYS A 167 -4.13 9.89 -31.24
C CYS A 167 -3.61 11.31 -31.45
N PRO A 168 -4.49 12.25 -31.84
CA PRO A 168 -4.18 13.68 -31.80
C PRO A 168 -3.70 14.11 -30.40
N ASP A 169 -3.01 15.24 -30.34
CA ASP A 169 -2.52 15.79 -29.07
C ASP A 169 -3.65 15.86 -28.02
N ASP A 170 -3.30 15.55 -26.77
CA ASP A 170 -4.19 15.49 -25.60
C ASP A 170 -5.29 14.40 -25.62
N GLN A 171 -5.31 13.53 -26.64
CA GLN A 171 -6.18 12.35 -26.66
C GLN A 171 -5.41 11.05 -26.40
N ILE A 172 -6.12 10.07 -25.88
CA ILE A 172 -5.56 8.77 -25.49
C ILE A 172 -6.30 7.67 -26.22
N TYR A 173 -5.55 6.71 -26.73
CA TYR A 173 -6.15 5.55 -27.36
C TYR A 173 -6.72 4.60 -26.31
N TRP A 174 -8.05 4.50 -26.24
CA TRP A 174 -8.73 3.61 -25.32
C TRP A 174 -8.93 2.24 -25.98
N LEU A 175 -8.10 1.27 -25.58
CA LEU A 175 -8.14 -0.09 -26.13
C LEU A 175 -9.51 -0.75 -26.06
N SER A 176 -10.29 -0.49 -25.00
CA SER A 176 -11.61 -1.10 -24.80
C SER A 176 -12.66 -0.59 -25.80
N LEU A 177 -12.56 0.67 -26.23
CA LEU A 177 -13.47 1.25 -27.23
C LEU A 177 -12.89 1.21 -28.65
N GLY A 178 -11.57 1.07 -28.78
CA GLY A 178 -10.88 1.10 -30.07
C GLY A 178 -10.81 2.49 -30.69
N GLU A 179 -10.88 3.54 -29.87
CA GLU A 179 -10.94 4.93 -30.32
C GLU A 179 -10.08 5.86 -29.47
N CYS A 180 -9.82 7.05 -30.00
CA CYS A 180 -9.15 8.12 -29.29
C CYS A 180 -10.15 8.91 -28.45
N VAL A 181 -9.87 9.05 -27.16
CA VAL A 181 -10.75 9.72 -26.21
C VAL A 181 -10.05 10.84 -25.48
N SER A 182 -10.83 11.83 -25.05
CA SER A 182 -10.37 12.85 -24.11
C SER A 182 -10.75 12.44 -22.70
N GLU A 183 -9.79 12.44 -21.76
CA GLU A 183 -10.09 12.11 -20.36
C GLU A 183 -11.13 13.02 -19.70
N ASN A 184 -11.28 14.23 -20.24
CA ASN A 184 -12.22 15.23 -19.74
C ASN A 184 -13.60 15.15 -20.40
N ASP A 185 -13.82 14.19 -21.31
CA ASP A 185 -15.12 14.03 -21.95
C ASP A 185 -16.13 13.41 -20.97
N PRO A 186 -17.17 14.16 -20.55
CA PRO A 186 -18.13 13.70 -19.55
C PRO A 186 -19.11 12.66 -20.10
N THR A 187 -19.10 12.38 -21.41
CA THR A 187 -20.00 11.43 -22.05
C THR A 187 -19.46 10.00 -22.06
N LEU A 188 -18.15 9.83 -21.84
CA LEU A 188 -17.47 8.54 -21.90
C LEU A 188 -17.89 7.58 -20.80
N CYS A 189 -18.25 8.12 -19.64
CA CYS A 189 -18.59 7.32 -18.47
C CYS A 189 -19.95 7.69 -17.89
N PRO A 190 -20.64 6.74 -17.24
CA PRO A 190 -21.90 7.04 -16.56
C PRO A 190 -21.69 8.01 -15.37
N PRO A 191 -22.76 8.68 -14.89
CA PRO A 191 -22.68 9.56 -13.73
C PRO A 191 -22.02 8.90 -12.52
N PHE A 192 -21.18 9.65 -11.81
CA PHE A 192 -20.40 9.23 -10.61
C PHE A 192 -19.30 8.17 -10.83
N MET A 193 -19.02 7.82 -12.08
CA MET A 193 -17.89 6.99 -12.46
C MET A 193 -16.98 7.78 -13.41
N PRO A 194 -16.03 8.59 -12.92
CA PRO A 194 -15.11 9.29 -13.81
C PRO A 194 -14.26 8.33 -14.62
N LEU A 195 -13.83 8.77 -15.80
CA LEU A 195 -12.77 8.10 -16.55
C LEU A 195 -11.44 8.32 -15.84
N THR A 196 -10.74 7.23 -15.55
CA THR A 196 -9.43 7.27 -14.89
C THR A 196 -8.69 5.98 -15.18
N TYR A 197 -7.50 5.80 -14.60
CA TYR A 197 -6.70 4.62 -14.88
C TYR A 197 -6.99 3.52 -13.89
N ASP A 198 -7.03 2.31 -14.41
CA ASP A 198 -7.05 1.10 -13.62
C ASP A 198 -5.72 0.36 -13.80
N ARG A 199 -5.27 -0.31 -12.75
CA ARG A 199 -4.08 -1.16 -12.79
C ARG A 199 -4.56 -2.62 -12.79
N LEU A 200 -4.38 -3.27 -13.93
CA LEU A 200 -4.76 -4.65 -14.14
C LEU A 200 -3.91 -5.62 -13.27
N PRO A 201 -4.36 -6.88 -13.08
CA PRO A 201 -3.63 -7.86 -12.28
C PRO A 201 -2.20 -8.17 -12.76
N ASP A 202 -1.90 -7.95 -14.04
CA ASP A 202 -0.57 -8.05 -14.63
C ASP A 202 0.25 -6.75 -14.53
N HIS A 203 -0.22 -5.81 -13.70
CA HIS A 203 0.33 -4.48 -13.48
C HIS A 203 0.33 -3.56 -14.69
N GLN A 204 -0.37 -3.91 -15.77
CA GLN A 204 -0.59 -3.02 -16.90
C GLN A 204 -1.64 -1.97 -16.55
N PHE A 205 -1.44 -0.75 -17.05
CA PHE A 205 -2.45 0.30 -16.91
C PHE A 205 -3.44 0.27 -18.07
N THR A 206 -4.69 0.62 -17.79
CA THR A 206 -5.74 0.84 -18.79
C THR A 206 -6.63 2.01 -18.38
N LEU A 207 -7.41 2.52 -19.31
CA LEU A 207 -8.51 3.45 -19.01
C LEU A 207 -9.77 2.67 -18.60
N ALA A 208 -10.44 3.14 -17.55
CA ALA A 208 -11.68 2.57 -17.05
C ALA A 208 -12.57 3.63 -16.39
N CYS A 209 -13.89 3.41 -16.44
CA CYS A 209 -14.85 4.15 -15.64
C CYS A 209 -14.99 3.44 -14.30
N LEU A 210 -14.32 3.93 -13.25
CA LEU A 210 -14.50 3.35 -11.91
C LEU A 210 -15.21 4.36 -11.00
N PRO A 211 -16.03 3.90 -10.04
CA PRO A 211 -16.64 4.79 -9.07
C PRO A 211 -15.55 5.47 -8.26
N LEU A 212 -15.80 6.73 -7.92
CA LEU A 212 -14.92 7.51 -7.06
C LEU A 212 -14.51 6.72 -5.80
N LYS A 213 -15.42 5.94 -5.19
CA LYS A 213 -15.14 5.10 -4.01
C LYS A 213 -14.12 3.97 -4.21
N GLN A 214 -13.95 3.47 -5.42
CA GLN A 214 -13.02 2.38 -5.73
C GLN A 214 -11.59 2.91 -5.93
N TYR A 215 -11.47 4.20 -6.28
CA TYR A 215 -10.22 4.97 -6.12
C TYR A 215 -9.94 5.37 -4.68
N PHE A 216 -10.96 5.40 -3.82
CA PHE A 216 -10.86 5.83 -2.43
C PHE A 216 -10.72 4.68 -1.42
N ALA A 217 -10.54 3.44 -1.87
CA ALA A 217 -10.07 2.36 -1.01
C ALA A 217 -8.55 2.45 -0.76
N ILE A 218 -8.07 3.66 -0.49
CA ILE A 218 -6.71 3.95 -0.04
C ILE A 218 -6.73 4.09 1.47
N GLY A 219 -7.28 3.10 2.17
CA GLY A 219 -7.33 3.06 3.63
C GLY A 219 -6.40 2.00 4.24
N SER A 220 -5.76 1.19 3.40
CA SER A 220 -4.87 0.11 3.83
C SER A 220 -3.95 -0.29 2.67
N TYR A 221 -3.15 0.63 2.15
CA TYR A 221 -1.94 0.21 1.43
C TYR A 221 -0.90 -0.25 2.43
N THR A 222 -1.21 -1.41 2.99
CA THR A 222 -0.26 -2.23 3.69
C THR A 222 0.64 -2.85 2.63
N PHE A 223 1.61 -2.08 2.13
CA PHE A 223 2.60 -2.56 1.16
C PHE A 223 3.46 -3.65 1.81
N ARG A 224 2.93 -4.88 1.91
CA ARG A 224 3.77 -6.06 2.07
C ARG A 224 4.57 -6.32 0.77
N LYS A 225 4.19 -5.69 -0.35
CA LYS A 225 4.89 -5.67 -1.65
C LYS A 225 4.76 -4.28 -2.27
N CYS A 226 5.86 -3.65 -2.71
CA CYS A 226 5.81 -2.38 -3.44
C CYS A 226 4.95 -2.48 -4.69
N GLU A 227 4.32 -1.37 -5.06
CA GLU A 227 3.68 -1.25 -6.36
C GLU A 227 4.71 -1.18 -7.50
N PRO A 228 4.50 -1.92 -8.59
CA PRO A 228 5.39 -1.84 -9.74
C PRO A 228 5.41 -0.44 -10.37
N GLY A 229 6.63 0.08 -10.57
CA GLY A 229 6.88 1.42 -11.07
C GLY A 229 6.87 2.52 -9.99
N SER A 230 6.70 2.18 -8.72
CA SER A 230 6.92 3.12 -7.60
C SER A 230 8.38 3.52 -7.46
N ILE A 231 8.63 4.61 -6.71
CA ILE A 231 9.98 5.03 -6.33
C ILE A 231 10.64 3.90 -5.53
N SER A 232 9.92 3.37 -4.55
CA SER A 232 10.39 2.35 -3.64
C SER A 232 10.78 1.04 -4.30
N GLU A 233 10.03 0.58 -5.29
CA GLU A 233 10.40 -0.58 -6.10
C GLU A 233 11.71 -0.32 -6.85
N LYS A 234 11.79 0.81 -7.54
CA LYS A 234 12.93 1.14 -8.41
C LYS A 234 14.20 1.44 -7.64
N GLN A 235 14.08 1.89 -6.39
CA GLN A 235 15.19 2.10 -5.48
C GLN A 235 15.49 0.90 -4.56
N GLY A 236 14.75 -0.21 -4.68
CA GLY A 236 14.99 -1.43 -3.91
C GLY A 236 14.69 -1.30 -2.41
N LYS A 237 13.75 -0.44 -2.03
CA LYS A 237 13.37 -0.15 -0.63
C LYS A 237 12.16 -0.94 -0.13
N CYS A 238 11.70 -1.91 -0.92
CA CYS A 238 10.52 -2.70 -0.61
C CYS A 238 10.60 -3.49 0.69
N GLY A 239 9.57 -3.36 1.53
CA GLY A 239 9.33 -4.20 2.70
C GLY A 239 9.43 -3.50 4.05
N ASP A 240 9.83 -2.23 4.09
CA ASP A 240 10.00 -1.43 5.30
C ASP A 240 9.12 -0.17 5.35
N GLU A 241 8.26 -0.03 4.36
CA GLU A 241 7.44 1.15 4.11
C GLU A 241 6.02 0.94 4.61
N ILE A 242 5.40 2.00 5.13
CA ILE A 242 3.95 2.03 5.23
C ILE A 242 3.47 3.37 4.70
N SER A 243 2.77 3.35 3.58
CA SER A 243 2.19 4.57 3.04
C SER A 243 0.93 4.90 3.84
N PHE A 244 1.06 5.90 4.72
CA PHE A 244 -0.07 6.66 5.27
C PHE A 244 0.03 8.10 4.82
N ASN A 245 -1.12 8.72 4.65
CA ASN A 245 -1.24 10.14 4.90
C ASN A 245 -1.40 10.32 6.41
N LEU A 246 -0.34 10.77 7.06
CA LEU A 246 -0.31 11.03 8.51
C LEU A 246 -1.17 12.24 8.85
N CYS A 247 -2.49 12.07 8.99
CA CYS A 247 -3.38 13.15 9.42
C CYS A 247 -3.07 13.64 10.84
N PRO A 248 -2.98 14.97 11.08
CA PRO A 248 -2.94 15.54 12.42
C PRO A 248 -4.08 15.02 13.26
N SER A 249 -3.87 14.99 14.58
CA SER A 249 -4.93 14.67 15.54
C SER A 249 -6.22 15.47 15.25
N GLY A 250 -7.35 14.77 15.09
CA GLY A 250 -8.66 15.37 14.75
C GLY A 250 -8.95 15.49 13.25
N LYS A 251 -8.01 15.08 12.39
CA LYS A 251 -8.20 15.01 10.94
C LYS A 251 -8.17 13.58 10.46
N GLU A 252 -8.95 13.30 9.44
CA GLU A 252 -8.94 12.06 8.70
C GLU A 252 -8.47 12.31 7.27
N GLU A 253 -7.97 11.25 6.64
CA GLU A 253 -7.54 11.30 5.26
C GLU A 253 -8.75 11.62 4.38
N ASP A 254 -8.65 12.67 3.58
CA ASP A 254 -9.64 12.93 2.57
C ASP A 254 -9.43 11.99 1.38
N LEU A 255 -10.41 12.02 0.49
CA LEU A 255 -10.49 11.09 -0.62
C LEU A 255 -9.31 11.27 -1.64
N PHE A 256 -8.54 12.34 -1.54
CA PHE A 256 -7.40 12.65 -2.40
C PHE A 256 -6.04 12.45 -1.68
N GLY A 257 -6.04 11.86 -0.49
CA GLY A 257 -4.86 11.74 0.35
C GLY A 257 -4.44 13.05 1.04
N GLY A 258 -5.30 14.08 1.00
CA GLY A 258 -5.19 15.25 1.88
C GLY A 258 -5.74 14.93 3.27
N CYS A 259 -5.79 15.90 4.18
CA CYS A 259 -6.42 15.70 5.48
C CYS A 259 -7.53 16.71 5.72
N ARG A 260 -8.70 16.19 6.07
CA ARG A 260 -9.92 16.92 6.38
C ARG A 260 -10.32 16.73 7.84
N GLU A 261 -11.13 17.63 8.38
CA GLU A 261 -11.72 17.46 9.71
C GLU A 261 -12.50 16.15 9.76
N SER A 262 -12.33 15.36 10.84
CA SER A 262 -13.12 14.15 11.05
C SER A 262 -14.59 14.54 11.26
N SER A 263 -15.46 14.16 10.32
CA SER A 263 -16.91 14.33 10.51
C SER A 263 -17.39 13.36 11.57
N GLY A 264 -17.69 13.89 12.77
CA GLY A 264 -18.26 13.14 13.89
C GLY A 264 -19.70 12.68 13.69
#